data_AF-A0A087T662-F1
#
_entry.id   AF-A0A087T662-F1
#
_cell.length_a   1.000
_cell.length_b   1.000
_cell.length_c   1.000
_cell.angle_alpha   90.00
_cell.angle_beta   90.00
_cell.angle_gamma   90.00
#
_symmetry.space_group_name_H-M   'P 1'
#
loop_
_entity.id
_entity.type
_entity.pdbx_description
1 polymer ?
#
loop_
_entity_poly.entity_id
_entity_poly.type
_entity_poly.pdbx_seq_one_letter_code
_entity_poly.pdbx_strand_id
1 'polypeptide(L)'
;MRNITALNGQSVTIHCPVSGYPITKIYWEREGRALPHNHRQRTYPNGTLTIEDVQRSRDEGQYRCIAENNRSRAARRDVSLSIM
;
A
#
# COMPACT_ATOMS: atom_id res chain seq x y z
N MET A 1 11.66 -6.46 1.73
CA MET A 1 10.32 -6.73 2.29
C MET A 1 10.22 -6.03 3.65
N ARG A 2 9.19 -5.21 3.89
CA ARG A 2 8.96 -4.52 5.18
C ARG A 2 7.77 -5.17 5.89
N ASN A 3 7.90 -5.49 7.17
CA ASN A 3 6.79 -6.07 7.94
C ASN A 3 6.11 -4.97 8.77
N ILE A 4 4.78 -4.97 8.77
CA ILE A 4 3.93 -4.07 9.54
C ILE A 4 2.92 -4.92 10.28
N THR A 5 2.76 -4.65 11.56
CA THR A 5 1.75 -5.28 12.41
C THR A 5 0.70 -4.27 12.79
N ALA A 6 -0.56 -4.70 12.82
CA ALA A 6 -1.69 -3.90 13.25
C ALA A 6 -2.60 -4.74 14.17
N LEU A 7 -3.33 -4.08 15.06
CA LEU A 7 -4.34 -4.74 15.88
C LEU A 7 -5.67 -4.77 15.14
N ASN A 8 -6.42 -5.87 15.27
CA ASN A 8 -7.75 -5.98 14.67
C ASN A 8 -8.66 -4.81 15.12
N GLY A 9 -9.36 -4.20 14.17
CA GLY A 9 -10.23 -3.04 14.40
C GLY A 9 -9.52 -1.69 14.48
N GLN A 10 -8.19 -1.64 14.46
CA GLN A 10 -7.45 -0.37 14.43
C GLN A 10 -7.20 0.13 13.00
N SER A 11 -6.71 1.36 12.89
CA SER A 11 -6.23 1.89 11.61
C SER A 11 -4.73 1.65 11.47
N VAL A 12 -4.29 1.30 10.27
CA VAL A 12 -2.86 1.17 9.93
C VAL A 12 -2.48 2.14 8.83
N THR A 13 -1.29 2.73 8.95
CA THR A 13 -0.72 3.60 7.93
C THR A 13 0.59 3.00 7.43
N ILE A 14 0.67 2.78 6.12
CA ILE A 14 1.80 2.19 5.42
C ILE A 14 2.45 3.27 4.57
N HIS A 15 3.65 3.69 4.98
CA HIS A 15 4.44 4.65 4.20
C HIS A 15 5.25 3.93 3.12
N CYS A 16 5.08 4.38 1.88
CA CYS A 16 5.94 4.04 0.76
C CYS A 16 6.63 5.31 0.26
N PRO A 17 7.81 5.67 0.80
CA PRO A 17 8.54 6.81 0.29
C PRO A 17 8.99 6.51 -1.14
N VAL A 18 8.57 7.36 -2.07
CA VAL A 18 8.93 7.29 -3.49
C VAL A 18 9.86 8.44 -3.82
N SER A 19 10.90 8.17 -4.59
CA SER A 19 11.80 9.18 -5.14
C SER A 19 12.00 8.96 -6.64
N GLY A 20 12.15 10.05 -7.39
CA GLY A 20 12.31 10.03 -8.83
C GLY A 20 11.65 11.25 -9.50
N TYR A 21 12.05 11.55 -10.73
CA TYR A 21 11.45 12.60 -11.53
C TYR A 21 11.45 12.22 -13.02
N PRO A 22 10.33 12.35 -13.75
CA PRO A 22 8.98 12.62 -13.23
C PRO A 22 8.34 11.34 -12.68
N ILE A 23 7.63 11.44 -11.55
CA ILE A 23 6.72 10.37 -11.08
C ILE A 23 5.35 10.67 -11.65
N THR A 24 4.81 9.77 -12.47
CA THR A 24 3.51 9.96 -13.14
C THR A 24 2.37 9.30 -12.38
N LYS A 25 2.64 8.19 -11.69
CA LYS A 25 1.62 7.44 -10.97
C LYS A 25 2.21 6.70 -9.78
N ILE A 26 1.50 6.72 -8.66
CA ILE A 26 1.77 5.88 -7.50
C ILE A 26 0.49 5.14 -7.15
N TYR A 27 0.57 3.82 -7.01
CA TYR A 27 -0.58 2.99 -6.70
C TYR A 27 -0.18 1.76 -5.89
N TRP A 28 -1.18 1.11 -5.31
CA TRP A 28 -1.00 -0.05 -4.45
C TRP A 28 -1.65 -1.27 -5.07
N GLU A 29 -0.99 -2.41 -4.87
CA GLU A 29 -1.53 -3.73 -5.13
C GLU A 29 -1.57 -4.54 -3.84
N ARG A 30 -2.54 -5.45 -3.76
CA ARG A 30 -2.63 -6.48 -2.72
C ARG A 30 -2.75 -7.82 -3.41
N GLU A 31 -1.83 -8.74 -3.09
CA GLU A 31 -1.79 -10.08 -3.70
C GLU A 31 -1.82 -10.03 -5.25
N GLY A 32 -1.10 -9.08 -5.83
CA GLY A 32 -1.01 -8.89 -7.29
C GLY A 32 -2.25 -8.29 -7.95
N ARG A 33 -3.26 -7.87 -7.18
CA ARG A 33 -4.44 -7.16 -7.68
C ARG A 33 -4.40 -5.71 -7.25
N ALA A 34 -4.87 -4.80 -8.10
CA ALA A 34 -5.01 -3.39 -7.73
C ALA A 34 -5.82 -3.28 -6.43
N LEU A 35 -5.31 -2.51 -5.48
CA LEU A 35 -5.97 -2.33 -4.20
C LEU A 35 -7.32 -1.64 -4.44
N PRO A 36 -8.46 -2.20 -3.98
CA PRO A 36 -9.75 -1.58 -4.20
C PRO A 36 -9.87 -0.28 -3.41
N HIS A 37 -10.18 0.84 -4.07
CA HIS A 37 -10.60 2.04 -3.34
C HIS A 37 -11.97 1.79 -2.72
N ASN A 38 -12.01 1.64 -1.40
CA ASN A 38 -13.25 1.55 -0.63
C ASN A 38 -13.23 2.59 0.50
N HIS A 39 -14.31 2.70 1.25
CA HIS A 39 -14.45 3.71 2.31
C HIS A 39 -13.40 3.59 3.42
N ARG A 40 -12.79 2.41 3.62
CA ARG A 40 -11.72 2.17 4.62
C ARG A 40 -10.31 2.40 4.09
N GLN A 41 -10.10 2.36 2.77
CA GLN A 41 -8.77 2.35 2.14
C GLN A 41 -8.50 3.65 1.40
N ARG A 42 -7.52 4.41 1.86
CA ARG A 42 -7.13 5.72 1.29
C ARG A 42 -5.67 5.72 0.87
N THR A 43 -5.41 6.09 -0.38
CA THR A 43 -4.05 6.29 -0.88
C THR A 43 -3.76 7.77 -1.08
N TYR A 44 -2.55 8.19 -0.76
CA TYR A 44 -2.11 9.56 -0.85
C TYR A 44 -1.08 9.76 -1.97
N PRO A 45 -0.95 10.96 -2.56
CA PRO A 45 0.01 11.25 -3.62
C PRO A 45 1.48 11.00 -3.24
N ASN A 46 1.80 10.99 -1.94
CA ASN A 46 3.14 10.66 -1.44
C ASN A 46 3.40 9.15 -1.35
N GLY A 47 2.48 8.31 -1.84
CA GLY A 47 2.55 6.85 -1.79
C GLY A 47 2.07 6.23 -0.48
N THR A 48 1.63 7.03 0.49
CA THR A 48 1.10 6.49 1.76
C THR A 48 -0.25 5.80 1.51
N LEU A 49 -0.47 4.67 2.18
CA LEU A 49 -1.75 3.95 2.25
C LEU A 49 -2.23 3.94 3.70
N THR A 50 -3.46 4.34 3.94
CA THR A 50 -4.14 4.17 5.22
C THR A 50 -5.30 3.21 5.05
N ILE A 51 -5.42 2.25 5.97
CA ILE A 51 -6.53 1.31 6.05
C ILE A 51 -7.15 1.46 7.44
N GLU A 52 -8.41 1.86 7.48
CA GLU A 52 -9.21 1.97 8.70
C GLU A 52 -9.89 0.64 9.02
N ASP A 53 -10.17 0.41 10.31
CA ASP A 53 -10.86 -0.81 10.81
C ASP A 53 -10.32 -2.10 10.18
N VAL A 54 -9.02 -2.36 10.36
CA VAL A 54 -8.35 -3.52 9.73
C VAL A 54 -8.90 -4.83 10.28
N GLN A 55 -9.19 -5.77 9.39
CA GLN A 55 -9.74 -7.07 9.76
C GLN A 55 -8.85 -8.19 9.21
N ARG A 56 -8.46 -9.14 10.07
CA ARG A 56 -7.56 -10.23 9.70
C ARG A 56 -7.99 -10.99 8.45
N SER A 57 -9.27 -11.34 8.36
CA SER A 57 -9.84 -12.10 7.24
C SER A 57 -9.86 -11.36 5.91
N ARG A 58 -9.71 -10.03 5.91
CA ARG A 58 -9.91 -9.20 4.72
C ARG A 58 -8.67 -8.42 4.32
N ASP A 59 -7.84 -8.04 5.27
CA ASP A 59 -6.79 -7.05 5.09
C ASP A 59 -5.38 -7.61 5.36
N GLU A 60 -5.23 -8.77 6.01
CA GLU A 60 -3.93 -9.45 6.14
C GLU A 60 -3.39 -9.87 4.77
N GLY A 61 -2.08 -9.74 4.56
CA GLY A 61 -1.42 -10.21 3.34
C GLY A 61 -0.29 -9.30 2.86
N GLN A 62 0.15 -9.55 1.63
CA GLN A 62 1.21 -8.82 0.96
C GLN A 62 0.65 -7.64 0.16
N TYR A 63 1.14 -6.45 0.53
CA TYR A 63 0.90 -5.19 -0.16
C TYR A 63 2.14 -4.80 -0.94
N ARG A 64 1.94 -4.22 -2.11
CA ARG A 64 3.02 -3.73 -2.97
C ARG A 64 2.70 -2.30 -3.39
N CYS A 65 3.62 -1.41 -3.08
CA CYS A 65 3.60 -0.05 -3.61
C CYS A 65 4.34 -0.04 -4.94
N ILE A 66 3.74 0.56 -5.97
CA ILE A 66 4.34 0.75 -7.28
C ILE A 66 4.35 2.23 -7.62
N ALA A 67 5.52 2.70 -8.06
CA ALA A 67 5.72 4.03 -8.59
C ALA A 67 6.18 3.96 -10.04
N GLU A 68 5.45 4.61 -10.93
CA GLU A 68 5.72 4.65 -12.37
C GLU A 68 6.22 6.03 -12.81
N ASN A 69 7.05 6.01 -13.85
CA ASN A 69 7.43 7.21 -14.58
C ASN A 69 6.97 7.17 -16.05
N ASN A 70 7.15 8.30 -16.74
CA ASN A 70 6.78 8.47 -18.15
C ASN A 70 7.62 7.64 -19.14
N ARG A 71 8.62 6.89 -18.67
CA ARG A 71 9.47 5.98 -19.48
C ARG A 71 9.14 4.51 -19.23
N SER A 72 7.96 4.23 -18.68
CA SER A 72 7.51 2.88 -18.32
C SER A 72 8.43 2.15 -17.33
N ARG A 73 9.26 2.89 -16.57
CA ARG A 73 10.03 2.31 -15.46
C ARG A 73 9.14 2.32 -14.22
N ALA A 74 9.12 1.19 -13.53
CA ALA A 74 8.38 1.02 -12.29
C ALA A 74 9.33 0.61 -11.15
N ALA A 75 9.31 1.36 -10.06
CA ALA A 75 9.91 0.93 -8.80
C ALA A 75 8.82 0.27 -7.94
N ARG A 76 9.16 -0.84 -7.28
CA ARG A 76 8.20 -1.63 -6.49
C ARG A 76 8.76 -1.92 -5.10
N ARG A 77 7.91 -1.86 -4.08
CA ARG A 77 8.29 -2.20 -2.71
C ARG A 77 7.23 -3.05 -2.04
N ASP A 78 7.66 -4.23 -1.56
CA ASP A 78 6.80 -5.22 -0.93
C ASP A 78 6.75 -5.02 0.60
N VAL A 79 5.52 -5.07 1.11
CA VAL A 79 5.15 -4.89 2.51
C VAL A 79 4.27 -6.07 2.94
N SER A 80 4.58 -6.70 4.06
CA SER A 80 3.72 -7.70 4.69
C SER A 80 2.93 -7.04 5.81
N LEU A 81 1.60 -7.10 5.74
CA LEU A 81 0.72 -6.64 6.81
C LEU A 81 0.20 -7.85 7.57
N SER A 82 0.48 -7.92 8.87
CA SER A 82 -0.01 -8.96 9.78
C SER A 82 -0.95 -8.35 10.82
N ILE A 83 -2.09 -9.00 11.05
CA ILE A 83 -3.11 -8.50 11.98
C ILE A 83 -3.14 -9.40 13.21
N MET A 84 -3.00 -8.77 14.38
CA MET A 84 -3.03 -9.40 15.70
C MET A 84 -4.42 -9.33 16.31
#